data_AF-A0A962ABW4-F1
#
_entry.id   AF-A0A962ABW4-F1
#
_cell.length_a   1.000
_cell.length_b   1.000
_cell.length_c   1.000
_cell.angle_alpha   90.00
_cell.angle_beta   90.00
_cell.angle_gamma   90.00
#
_symmetry.space_group_name_H-M   'P 1'
#
loop_
_entity.id
_entity.type
_entity.pdbx_description
1 polymer ?
#
loop_
_entity_poly.entity_id
_entity_poly.type
_entity_poly.pdbx_seq_one_letter_code
_entity_poly.pdbx_strand_id
1 'polypeptide(L)'
;MKRFFLFLFAAIAGLLVGALLGVAVGLGFTTIFSTTNFEGYAGYLVFTTFMPIGAMIGLIAGPFLAARKLGRRDEPDAPAA
;
A
#
# COMPACT_ATOMS: atom_id res chain seq x y z
N MET A 1 -10.50 17.94 13.11
CA MET A 1 -11.36 16.74 12.98
C MET A 1 -11.36 16.16 11.56
N LYS A 2 -11.86 16.86 10.51
CA LYS A 2 -11.99 16.31 9.14
C LYS A 2 -10.70 15.72 8.54
N ARG A 3 -9.57 16.42 8.70
CA ARG A 3 -8.26 15.96 8.18
C ARG A 3 -7.80 14.65 8.84
N PHE A 4 -8.08 14.46 10.13
CA PHE A 4 -7.73 13.23 10.85
C PHE A 4 -8.42 12.00 10.25
N PHE A 5 -9.74 12.06 10.01
CA PHE A 5 -10.47 10.96 9.39
C PHE A 5 -9.99 10.65 7.97
N LEU A 6 -9.60 11.67 7.19
CA LEU A 6 -9.02 11.46 5.87
C LEU A 6 -7.68 10.71 5.95
N PHE A 7 -6.82 11.07 6.90
CA PHE A 7 -5.55 10.34 7.10
C PHE A 7 -5.76 8.92 7.59
N LEU A 8 -6.70 8.70 8.52
CA LEU A 8 -7.06 7.36 8.99
C LEU A 8 -7.61 6.49 7.85
N PHE A 9 -8.51 7.05 7.02
CA PHE A 9 -9.04 6.34 5.86
C PHE A 9 -7.95 6.05 4.84
N ALA A 10 -7.06 7.02 4.56
CA ALA A 10 -5.93 6.81 3.66
C ALA A 10 -4.95 5.76 4.20
N ALA A 11 -4.75 5.68 5.52
CA ALA A 11 -3.96 4.64 6.17
C ALA A 11 -4.56 3.25 5.96
N ILE A 12 -5.86 3.10 6.24
CA ILE A 12 -6.58 1.81 6.09
C ILE A 12 -6.62 1.39 4.62
N ALA A 13 -6.98 2.31 3.71
CA ALA A 13 -7.01 2.03 2.28
C ALA A 13 -5.61 1.68 1.75
N GLY A 14 -4.59 2.42 2.18
CA GLY A 14 -3.19 2.15 1.85
C GLY A 14 -2.75 0.76 2.34
N LEU A 15 -3.07 0.41 3.59
CA LEU A 15 -2.78 -0.90 4.17
C LEU A 15 -3.42 -2.03 3.34
N LEU A 16 -4.70 -1.91 3.00
CA LEU A 16 -5.42 -2.94 2.24
C LEU A 16 -4.87 -3.10 0.82
N VAL A 17 -4.67 -1.99 0.10
CA VAL A 17 -4.09 -2.01 -1.25
C VAL A 17 -2.66 -2.55 -1.22
N GLY A 18 -1.86 -2.10 -0.25
CA GLY A 18 -0.49 -2.57 -0.04
C GLY A 18 -0.43 -4.08 0.23
N ALA A 19 -1.33 -4.60 1.07
CA ALA A 19 -1.44 -6.03 1.33
C ALA A 19 -1.77 -6.82 0.06
N LEU A 20 -2.74 -6.36 -0.73
CA LEU A 20 -3.12 -6.98 -2.00
C LEU A 20 -1.96 -6.98 -3.01
N LEU A 21 -1.24 -5.86 -3.13
CA LEU A 21 -0.03 -5.77 -3.96
C LEU A 21 1.08 -6.70 -3.47
N GLY A 22 1.27 -6.78 -2.15
CA GLY A 22 2.20 -7.72 -1.54
C GLY A 22 1.88 -9.17 -1.91
N VAL A 23 0.60 -9.56 -1.82
CA VAL A 23 0.15 -10.88 -2.28
C VAL A 23 0.48 -11.07 -3.76
N ALA A 24 0.11 -10.13 -4.64
CA ALA A 24 0.36 -10.25 -6.08
C ALA A 24 1.87 -10.40 -6.40
N VAL A 25 2.74 -9.63 -5.74
CA VAL A 25 4.19 -9.75 -5.87
C VAL A 25 4.69 -11.11 -5.37
N GLY A 26 4.18 -11.57 -4.23
CA GLY A 26 4.51 -12.90 -3.69
C GLY A 26 4.10 -14.04 -4.63
N LEU A 27 2.91 -13.97 -5.22
CA LEU A 27 2.45 -14.92 -6.24
C LEU A 27 3.38 -14.90 -7.46
N GLY A 28 3.73 -13.71 -7.96
CA GLY A 28 4.68 -13.55 -9.06
C GLY A 28 6.06 -14.14 -8.74
N PHE A 29 6.57 -13.91 -7.53
CA PHE A 29 7.83 -14.49 -7.05
C PHE A 29 7.77 -16.02 -7.06
N THR A 30 6.76 -16.61 -6.43
CA THR A 30 6.62 -18.09 -6.39
C THR A 30 6.49 -18.71 -7.78
N THR A 31 5.86 -17.99 -8.72
CA THR A 31 5.72 -18.40 -10.12
C THR A 31 7.06 -18.37 -10.87
N ILE A 32 7.86 -17.31 -10.70
CA ILE A 32 9.17 -17.17 -11.37
C ILE A 32 10.17 -18.21 -10.86
N PHE A 33 10.15 -18.50 -9.56
CA PHE A 33 11.08 -19.44 -8.93
C PHE A 33 10.57 -20.89 -8.90
N SER A 34 9.51 -21.21 -9.64
CA SER A 34 8.90 -22.55 -9.74
C SER A 34 8.63 -23.22 -8.39
N THR A 35 8.28 -22.44 -7.36
CA THR A 35 7.90 -22.97 -6.04
C THR A 35 6.40 -23.29 -6.03
N THR A 36 5.95 -24.13 -6.96
CA THR A 36 4.52 -24.34 -7.29
C THR A 36 3.72 -25.16 -6.26
N ASN A 37 4.20 -25.32 -5.03
CA ASN A 37 3.42 -25.88 -3.93
C ASN A 37 2.80 -24.74 -3.10
N PHE A 38 1.74 -24.12 -3.64
CA PHE A 38 0.93 -23.14 -2.92
C PHE A 38 0.33 -23.72 -1.64
N GLU A 39 0.02 -25.01 -1.65
CA GLU A 39 -0.28 -25.81 -0.46
C GLU A 39 1.04 -26.09 0.28
N GLY A 40 1.47 -25.16 1.14
CA GLY A 40 2.65 -25.32 1.99
C GLY A 40 3.52 -24.07 2.10
N TYR A 41 4.84 -24.24 1.96
CA TYR A 41 5.83 -23.20 2.22
C TYR A 41 5.68 -21.96 1.32
N ALA A 42 5.30 -22.14 0.05
CA ALA A 42 5.13 -21.02 -0.87
C ALA A 42 3.94 -20.13 -0.49
N GLY A 43 2.80 -20.73 -0.13
CA GLY A 43 1.65 -19.98 0.40
C GLY A 43 2.01 -19.25 1.70
N TYR A 44 2.70 -19.93 2.62
CA TYR A 44 3.14 -19.31 3.87
C TYR A 44 4.05 -18.10 3.63
N LEU A 45 5.01 -18.19 2.71
CA LEU A 45 5.91 -17.09 2.35
C LEU A 45 5.14 -15.85 1.85
N VAL A 46 4.14 -16.04 0.98
CA VAL A 46 3.33 -14.94 0.43
C VAL A 46 2.57 -14.22 1.54
N PHE A 47 1.88 -14.95 2.40
CA PHE A 47 1.01 -14.35 3.42
C PHE A 47 1.75 -13.86 4.67
N THR A 48 2.92 -14.40 4.99
CA THR A 48 3.69 -13.98 6.18
C THR A 48 4.80 -12.98 5.90
N THR A 49 5.26 -12.89 4.65
CA THR A 49 6.36 -12.00 4.28
C THR A 49 5.89 -10.91 3.32
N PHE A 50 5.44 -11.29 2.13
CA PHE A 50 5.12 -10.30 1.09
C PHE A 50 3.87 -9.48 1.42
N MET A 51 2.80 -10.12 1.91
CA MET A 51 1.57 -9.42 2.30
C MET A 51 1.81 -8.42 3.45
N PRO A 52 2.47 -8.77 4.58
CA PRO A 52 2.72 -7.82 5.66
C PRO A 52 3.67 -6.69 5.26
N ILE A 53 4.73 -6.97 4.48
CA ILE A 53 5.62 -5.93 3.95
C ILE A 53 4.84 -4.96 3.06
N GLY A 54 4.05 -5.49 2.13
CA GLY A 54 3.18 -4.67 1.28
C GLY A 54 2.19 -3.83 2.10
N ALA A 55 1.58 -4.43 3.12
CA ALA A 55 0.66 -3.75 4.03
C ALA A 55 1.34 -2.61 4.81
N MET A 56 2.56 -2.83 5.31
CA MET A 56 3.34 -1.80 6.01
C MET A 56 3.71 -0.63 5.09
N ILE A 57 4.17 -0.93 3.88
CA ILE A 57 4.47 0.10 2.87
C ILE A 57 3.20 0.89 2.54
N GLY A 58 2.08 0.19 2.33
CA GLY A 58 0.79 0.80 2.05
C GLY A 58 0.28 1.68 3.19
N LEU A 59 0.41 1.23 4.44
CA LEU A 59 0.03 1.97 5.64
C LEU A 59 0.77 3.30 5.78
N ILE A 60 2.06 3.34 5.39
CA ILE A 60 2.89 4.55 5.42
C ILE A 60 2.61 5.43 4.19
N ALA A 61 2.56 4.83 3.01
CA ALA A 61 2.40 5.53 1.74
C ALA A 61 1.02 6.20 1.62
N GLY A 62 -0.05 5.57 2.10
CA GLY A 62 -1.41 6.10 2.00
C GLY A 62 -1.57 7.50 2.63
N PRO A 63 -1.26 7.67 3.93
CA PRO A 63 -1.30 8.97 4.60
C PRO A 63 -0.31 9.97 4.01
N PHE A 64 0.88 9.51 3.61
CA PHE A 64 1.88 10.37 2.97
C PHE A 64 1.36 10.96 1.65
N LEU A 65 0.74 10.15 0.80
CA LEU A 65 0.14 10.59 -0.45
C LEU A 65 -1.06 11.51 -0.22
N ALA A 66 -1.88 11.21 0.79
CA ALA A 66 -2.98 12.09 1.20
C ALA A 66 -2.47 13.45 1.67
N ALA A 67 -1.37 13.49 2.43
CA ALA A 67 -0.75 14.73 2.91
C ALA A 67 -0.21 15.56 1.74
N ARG A 68 0.53 14.92 0.82
CA ARG A 68 1.07 15.58 -0.38
C ARG A 68 -0.05 16.16 -1.25
N LYS A 69 -1.16 15.44 -1.43
CA LYS A 69 -2.29 15.90 -2.25
C LYS A 69 -3.06 17.04 -1.59
N LEU A 70 -3.16 17.03 -0.26
CA LEU A 70 -3.82 18.10 0.48
C LEU A 70 -2.97 19.38 0.54
N GLY A 71 -1.65 19.25 0.73
CA GLY A 71 -0.74 20.40 0.67
C GLY A 71 -0.76 21.12 -0.69
N ARG A 72 -0.86 20.36 -1.79
CA ARG A 72 -1.01 20.92 -3.14
C ARG A 72 -2.32 21.67 -3.40
N ARG A 73 -3.35 21.48 -2.56
CA ARG A 73 -4.63 22.19 -2.67
C ARG A 73 -4.66 23.49 -1.86
N ASP A 74 -3.73 23.63 -0.91
CA ASP A 74 -3.60 24.81 -0.07
C ASP A 74 -2.62 25.84 -0.71
N GLU A 75 -1.93 25.48 -1.81
CA GLU A 75 -1.18 26.43 -2.65
C GLU A 75 -2.20 27.27 -3.46
N PRO A 76 -2.31 28.59 -3.23
CA PRO A 76 -3.15 29.45 -4.05
C PRO A 76 -2.61 29.41 -5.48
N ASP A 77 -3.49 29.21 -6.46
CA ASP A 77 -3.14 29.42 -7.86
C ASP A 77 -2.43 30.77 -7.98
N ALA A 78 -1.13 30.74 -8.28
CA ALA A 78 -0.33 31.94 -8.46
C ALA A 78 -1.04 32.83 -9.50
N PRO A 79 -1.13 34.15 -9.28
CA PRO A 79 -1.97 35.02 -10.08
C PRO A 79 -1.60 34.90 -11.56
N ALA A 80 -2.63 34.84 -12.40
CA ALA A 80 -2.50 35.03 -13.84
C ALA A 80 -1.69 36.30 -14.09
N ALA A 81 -0.46 36.13 -14.57
CA ALA A 81 0.37 37.19 -15.10
C ALA A 81 -0.14 37.61 -16.48
#